data_AF-A0A4Y2RLD7-F1
#
_entry.id   AF-A0A4Y2RLD7-F1
#
_cell.length_a   1.000
_cell.length_b   1.000
_cell.length_c   1.000
_cell.angle_alpha   90.00
_cell.angle_beta   90.00
_cell.angle_gamma   90.00
#
_symmetry.space_group_name_H-M   'P 1'
#
loop_
_entity.id
_entity.type
_entity.pdbx_description
1 polymer ?
#
loop_
_entity_poly.entity_id
_entity_poly.type
_entity_poly.pdbx_seq_one_letter_code
_entity_poly.pdbx_strand_id
1 'polypeptide(L)'
;MAENADLLALLAEMKKSMEKGQEEMKDRMEKGQEEMRKGQEEMRKGQEEMKNQIQSHVESKVGEIKDHVNSCIEKIEDVQSVKREIGEVKGEVERKIEEVEDKVQGKIEEVPTVKSLTFDGQTSWTVFKTQFDVVSSANGWNNRVKASQLVASLRGSAAEVLQGIPSDKLTDLMTIENALEAD
;
A
#
# COMPACT_ATOMS: atom_id res chain seq x y z
N MET A 1 1.86 67.15 -99.87
CA MET A 1 2.13 67.61 -98.48
C MET A 1 1.15 67.00 -97.47
N ALA A 2 -0.14 66.82 -97.78
CA ALA A 2 -1.12 66.22 -96.85
C ALA A 2 -0.84 64.75 -96.49
N GLU A 3 -0.50 63.90 -97.45
CA GLU A 3 -0.24 62.45 -97.22
C GLU A 3 0.92 62.17 -96.23
N ASN A 4 1.92 63.05 -96.15
CA ASN A 4 3.03 62.92 -95.20
C ASN A 4 2.64 63.30 -93.76
N ALA A 5 1.63 64.17 -93.59
CA ALA A 5 1.12 64.56 -92.29
C ALA A 5 0.24 63.45 -91.66
N ASP A 6 -0.59 62.77 -92.47
CA ASP A 6 -1.43 61.66 -92.01
C ASP A 6 -0.58 60.45 -91.57
N LEU A 7 0.52 60.17 -92.26
CA LEU A 7 1.45 59.10 -91.89
C LEU A 7 2.14 59.38 -90.53
N LEU A 8 2.51 60.64 -90.27
CA LEU A 8 3.11 61.06 -88.99
C LEU A 8 2.11 60.99 -87.83
N ALA A 9 0.83 61.32 -88.08
CA ALA A 9 -0.24 61.20 -87.08
C ALA A 9 -0.48 59.74 -86.69
N LEU A 10 -0.54 58.83 -87.66
CA LEU A 10 -0.68 57.39 -87.41
C LEU A 10 0.49 56.83 -86.59
N LEU A 11 1.73 57.24 -86.90
CA LEU A 11 2.92 56.85 -86.13
C LEU A 11 2.87 57.35 -84.67
N ALA A 12 2.38 58.58 -84.46
CA ALA A 12 2.21 59.13 -83.12
C ALA A 12 1.16 58.37 -82.30
N GLU A 13 0.04 57.99 -82.90
CA GLU A 13 -1.00 57.16 -82.25
C GLU A 13 -0.51 55.74 -81.94
N MET A 14 0.24 55.11 -82.86
CA MET A 14 0.86 53.81 -82.62
C MET A 14 1.86 53.88 -81.46
N LYS A 15 2.71 54.92 -81.41
CA LYS A 15 3.66 55.10 -80.30
C LYS A 15 2.96 55.30 -78.97
N LYS A 16 1.92 56.14 -78.92
CA LYS A 16 1.13 56.39 -77.71
C LYS A 16 0.41 55.14 -77.21
N SER A 17 -0.17 54.34 -78.11
CA SER A 17 -0.83 53.08 -77.73
C SER A 17 0.17 52.03 -77.24
N MET A 18 1.36 51.97 -77.85
CA MET A 18 2.45 51.11 -77.39
C MET A 18 2.96 51.50 -75.99
N GLU A 19 3.21 52.79 -75.75
CA GLU A 19 3.61 53.30 -74.43
C GLU A 19 2.55 52.99 -73.37
N LYS A 20 1.26 53.20 -73.70
CA LYS A 20 0.15 52.84 -72.80
C LYS A 20 0.11 51.34 -72.50
N GLY A 21 0.31 50.49 -73.50
CA GLY A 21 0.34 49.03 -73.32
C GLY A 21 1.53 48.56 -72.47
N GLN A 22 2.69 49.19 -72.60
CA GLN A 22 3.87 48.92 -71.76
C GLN A 22 3.64 49.34 -70.31
N GLU A 23 3.04 50.51 -70.09
CA GLU A 23 2.74 51.00 -68.74
C GLU A 23 1.69 50.10 -68.05
N GLU A 24 0.62 49.71 -68.75
CA GLU A 24 -0.38 48.76 -68.23
C GLU A 24 0.22 47.39 -67.91
N MET A 25 1.16 46.91 -68.75
CA MET A 25 1.87 45.65 -68.49
C MET A 25 2.76 45.75 -67.25
N LYS A 26 3.46 46.87 -67.06
CA LYS A 26 4.30 47.11 -65.90
C LYS A 26 3.48 47.21 -64.61
N ASP A 27 2.37 47.97 -64.62
CA ASP A 27 1.45 48.07 -63.48
C ASP A 27 0.86 46.70 -63.11
N ARG A 28 0.47 45.88 -64.09
CA ARG A 28 0.03 44.49 -63.83
C ARG A 28 1.13 43.64 -63.21
N MET A 29 2.36 43.76 -63.69
CA MET A 29 3.50 42.99 -63.16
C MET A 29 3.79 43.39 -61.71
N GLU A 30 3.81 44.69 -61.40
CA GLU A 30 4.04 45.21 -60.05
C GLU A 30 2.91 44.77 -59.09
N LYS A 31 1.65 44.86 -59.51
CA LYS A 31 0.51 44.37 -58.70
C LYS A 31 0.59 42.87 -58.44
N GLY A 32 0.92 42.07 -59.46
CA GLY A 32 1.08 40.63 -59.30
C GLY A 32 2.23 40.26 -58.36
N GLN A 33 3.35 40.99 -58.40
CA GLN A 33 4.45 40.80 -57.46
C GLN A 33 4.06 41.19 -56.03
N GLU A 34 3.33 42.29 -55.84
CA GLU A 34 2.89 42.71 -54.50
C GLU A 34 1.87 41.74 -53.90
N GLU A 35 0.94 41.20 -54.69
CA GLU A 35 0.02 40.14 -54.24
C GLU A 35 0.78 38.87 -53.83
N MET A 36 1.77 38.45 -54.61
CA MET A 36 2.62 37.31 -54.26
C MET A 36 3.39 37.54 -52.96
N ARG A 37 3.94 38.75 -52.78
CA ARG A 37 4.66 39.14 -51.56
C ARG A 37 3.73 39.12 -50.34
N LYS A 38 2.51 39.63 -50.48
CA LYS A 38 1.48 39.58 -49.42
C LYS A 38 1.08 38.15 -49.08
N GLY A 39 0.82 37.31 -50.08
CA GLY A 39 0.47 35.90 -49.86
C GLY A 39 1.60 35.11 -49.16
N GLN A 40 2.87 35.39 -49.51
CA GLN A 40 4.02 34.80 -48.81
C GLN A 40 4.12 35.25 -47.35
N GLU A 41 3.89 36.55 -47.07
CA GLU A 41 3.94 37.06 -45.71
C GLU A 41 2.79 36.54 -44.84
N GLU A 42 1.58 36.41 -45.38
CA GLU A 42 0.44 35.78 -44.68
C GLU A 42 0.72 34.31 -44.38
N MET A 43 1.29 33.57 -45.33
CA MET A 43 1.69 32.17 -45.12
C MET A 43 2.75 32.06 -44.01
N ARG A 44 3.75 32.96 -44.01
CA ARG A 44 4.80 33.00 -42.99
C ARG A 44 4.21 33.27 -41.60
N LYS A 45 3.30 34.25 -41.49
CA LYS A 45 2.60 34.56 -40.23
C LYS A 45 1.75 33.39 -39.74
N GLY A 46 0.98 32.74 -40.62
CA GLY A 46 0.17 31.57 -40.26
C GLY A 46 1.03 30.40 -39.77
N GLN A 47 2.20 30.17 -40.38
CA GLN A 47 3.16 29.17 -39.91
C GLN A 47 3.74 29.53 -38.53
N GLU A 48 4.07 30.80 -38.31
CA GLU A 48 4.64 31.28 -37.05
C GLU A 48 3.62 31.22 -35.90
N GLU A 49 2.36 31.57 -36.15
CA GLU A 49 1.27 31.42 -35.19
C GLU A 49 1.05 29.96 -34.82
N MET A 50 0.99 29.05 -35.80
CA MET A 50 0.84 27.62 -35.55
C MET A 50 1.99 27.07 -34.72
N LYS A 51 3.24 27.47 -35.04
CA LYS A 51 4.43 27.08 -34.27
C LYS A 51 4.35 27.56 -32.83
N ASN A 52 3.97 28.82 -32.61
CA ASN A 52 3.85 29.39 -31.26
C ASN A 52 2.75 28.70 -30.44
N GLN A 53 1.61 28.37 -31.06
CA GLN A 53 0.55 27.61 -30.40
C GLN A 53 1.03 26.20 -30.00
N ILE A 54 1.70 25.48 -30.90
CA ILE A 54 2.26 24.15 -30.58
C ILE A 54 3.29 24.26 -29.46
N GLN A 55 4.21 25.23 -29.55
CA GLN A 55 5.26 25.42 -28.56
C GLN A 55 4.67 25.70 -27.17
N SER A 56 3.76 26.68 -27.06
CA SER A 56 3.09 27.02 -25.80
C SER A 56 2.27 25.86 -25.23
N HIS A 57 1.58 25.09 -26.07
CA HIS A 57 0.85 23.91 -25.62
C HIS A 57 1.79 22.84 -25.04
N VAL A 58 2.90 22.57 -25.72
CA VAL A 58 3.91 21.63 -25.24
C VAL A 58 4.53 22.11 -23.94
N GLU A 59 4.92 23.39 -23.85
CA GLU A 59 5.48 23.98 -22.63
C GLU A 59 4.50 23.88 -21.45
N SER A 60 3.22 24.20 -21.66
CA SER A 60 2.17 24.06 -20.65
C SER A 60 2.03 22.61 -20.18
N LYS A 61 1.95 21.65 -21.12
CA LYS A 61 1.81 20.23 -20.78
C LYS A 61 3.03 19.67 -20.06
N VAL A 62 4.23 20.09 -20.44
CA VAL A 62 5.47 19.72 -19.75
C VAL A 62 5.48 20.29 -18.33
N GLY A 63 5.00 21.53 -18.14
CA GLY A 63 4.82 22.14 -16.82
C GLY A 63 3.88 21.32 -15.93
N GLU A 64 2.68 21.02 -16.42
CA GLU A 64 1.69 20.19 -15.70
C GLU A 64 2.26 18.82 -15.31
N ILE A 65 2.95 18.15 -16.23
CA ILE A 65 3.59 16.85 -15.98
C ILE A 65 4.66 16.98 -14.90
N LYS A 66 5.48 18.03 -14.96
CA LYS A 66 6.54 18.28 -13.96
C LYS A 66 5.95 18.46 -12.56
N ASP A 67 4.87 19.24 -12.44
CA ASP A 67 4.20 19.47 -11.15
C ASP A 67 3.59 18.18 -10.60
N HIS A 68 2.96 17.38 -11.46
CA HIS A 68 2.45 16.06 -11.07
C HIS A 68 3.57 15.13 -10.61
N VAL A 69 4.70 15.08 -11.32
CA VAL A 69 5.85 14.25 -10.95
C VAL A 69 6.41 14.69 -9.59
N ASN A 70 6.58 15.99 -9.37
CA ASN A 70 7.05 16.51 -8.08
C ASN A 70 6.10 16.13 -6.93
N SER A 71 4.78 16.27 -7.12
CA SER A 71 3.80 15.85 -6.11
C SER A 71 3.85 14.33 -5.84
N CYS A 72 4.10 13.52 -6.86
CA CYS A 72 4.31 12.08 -6.68
C CYS A 72 5.58 11.77 -5.89
N ILE A 73 6.67 12.50 -6.11
CA ILE A 73 7.94 12.33 -5.39
C ILE A 73 7.74 12.60 -3.89
N GLU A 74 7.10 13.71 -3.52
CA GLU A 74 6.82 14.04 -2.12
C GLU A 74 6.03 12.93 -1.40
N LYS A 75 4.98 12.42 -2.04
CA LYS A 75 4.18 11.29 -1.50
C LYS A 75 4.99 10.02 -1.32
N ILE A 76 5.96 9.75 -2.21
CA ILE A 76 6.83 8.59 -2.10
C ILE A 76 7.78 8.75 -0.91
N GLU A 77 8.29 9.96 -0.66
CA GLU A 77 9.13 10.24 0.52
C GLU A 77 8.38 9.97 1.83
N ASP A 78 7.12 10.41 1.93
CA ASP A 78 6.26 10.11 3.09
C ASP A 78 6.11 8.60 3.32
N VAL A 79 5.83 7.84 2.27
CA VAL A 79 5.70 6.38 2.35
C VAL A 79 7.01 5.71 2.78
N GLN A 80 8.15 6.20 2.32
CA GLN A 80 9.46 5.69 2.75
C GLN A 80 9.75 6.01 4.23
N SER A 81 9.30 7.18 4.73
CA SER A 81 9.39 7.52 6.16
C SER A 81 8.58 6.54 7.00
N VAL A 82 7.30 6.32 6.65
CA VAL A 82 6.42 5.37 7.35
C VAL A 82 6.99 3.95 7.32
N LYS A 83 7.55 3.52 6.19
CA LYS A 83 8.19 2.20 6.08
C LYS A 83 9.35 2.03 7.06
N ARG A 84 10.12 3.09 7.33
CA ARG A 84 11.23 3.08 8.30
C ARG A 84 10.70 2.97 9.72
N GLU A 85 9.72 3.80 10.09
CA GLU A 85 9.09 3.77 11.41
C GLU A 85 8.48 2.40 11.73
N ILE A 86 7.79 1.78 10.77
CA ILE A 86 7.27 0.42 10.91
C ILE A 86 8.40 -0.58 11.20
N GLY A 87 9.56 -0.43 10.55
CA GLY A 87 10.74 -1.26 10.80
C GLY A 87 11.28 -1.12 12.22
N GLU A 88 11.35 0.11 12.74
CA GLU A 88 11.80 0.40 14.11
C GLU A 88 10.82 -0.17 15.15
N VAL A 89 9.52 0.09 14.96
CA VAL A 89 8.46 -0.45 15.83
C VAL A 89 8.48 -1.97 15.83
N LYS A 90 8.65 -2.61 14.67
CA LYS A 90 8.77 -4.07 14.57
C LYS A 90 9.94 -4.59 15.43
N GLY A 91 11.11 -3.97 15.31
CA GLY A 91 12.28 -4.36 16.12
C GLY A 91 12.13 -4.06 17.61
N GLU A 92 11.35 -3.06 18.01
CA GLU A 92 11.02 -2.82 19.41
C GLU A 92 10.04 -3.87 19.96
N VAL A 93 9.02 -4.23 19.18
CA VAL A 93 8.05 -5.27 19.55
C VAL A 93 8.74 -6.62 19.74
N GLU A 94 9.63 -7.01 18.83
CA GLU A 94 10.41 -8.26 18.96
C GLU A 94 11.22 -8.29 20.26
N ARG A 95 11.96 -7.22 20.60
CA ARG A 95 12.72 -7.12 21.86
C ARG A 95 11.83 -7.16 23.10
N LYS A 96 10.66 -6.51 23.07
CA LYS A 96 9.69 -6.52 24.19
C LYS A 96 9.09 -7.91 24.41
N ILE A 97 8.88 -8.68 23.34
CA ILE A 97 8.40 -10.06 23.45
C ILE A 97 9.46 -10.92 24.14
N GLU A 98 10.72 -10.85 23.70
CA GLU A 98 11.85 -11.56 24.32
C GLU A 98 11.97 -11.22 25.82
N GLU A 99 11.91 -9.93 26.18
CA GLU A 99 11.95 -9.49 27.59
C GLU A 99 10.77 -10.03 28.41
N VAL A 100 9.57 -10.11 27.82
CA VAL A 100 8.39 -10.66 28.49
C VAL A 100 8.51 -12.18 28.66
N GLU A 101 9.01 -12.89 27.65
CA GLU A 101 9.25 -14.34 27.71
C GLU A 101 10.24 -14.67 28.82
N ASP A 102 11.39 -13.98 28.89
CA ASP A 102 12.39 -14.14 29.93
C ASP A 102 11.81 -13.88 31.33
N LYS A 103 11.03 -12.80 31.50
CA LYS A 103 10.38 -12.47 32.78
C LYS A 103 9.35 -13.51 33.19
N VAL A 104 8.58 -14.04 32.25
CA VAL A 104 7.58 -15.07 32.54
C VAL A 104 8.26 -16.38 32.93
N GLN A 105 9.31 -16.78 32.21
CA GLN A 105 10.05 -17.99 32.51
C GLN A 105 10.71 -17.92 33.90
N GLY A 106 11.38 -16.81 34.22
CA GLY A 106 11.96 -16.61 35.55
C GLY A 106 10.93 -16.62 36.69
N LYS A 107 9.73 -16.05 36.46
CA LYS A 107 8.64 -16.10 37.45
C LYS A 107 8.07 -17.49 37.66
N ILE A 108 7.99 -18.32 36.62
CA ILE A 108 7.50 -19.70 36.74
C ILE A 108 8.48 -20.55 37.57
N GLU A 109 9.78 -20.33 37.43
CA GLU A 109 10.79 -21.04 38.22
C GLU A 109 10.76 -20.68 39.71
N GLU A 110 10.38 -19.45 40.07
CA GLU A 110 10.29 -19.00 41.46
C GLU A 110 8.99 -19.40 42.18
N VAL A 111 7.94 -19.88 41.49
CA VAL A 111 6.71 -20.32 42.16
C VAL A 111 6.99 -21.62 42.93
N PRO A 112 6.99 -21.61 44.27
CA PRO A 112 7.22 -22.83 45.04
C PRO A 112 5.99 -23.73 44.85
N THR A 113 6.16 -24.83 44.12
CA THR A 113 5.11 -25.82 43.94
C THR A 113 4.94 -26.61 45.23
N VAL A 114 3.72 -26.60 45.79
CA VAL A 114 3.41 -27.48 46.93
C VAL A 114 3.48 -28.92 46.44
N LYS A 115 4.24 -29.76 47.16
CA LYS A 115 4.45 -31.18 46.82
C LYS A 115 3.13 -31.92 46.60
N SER A 116 3.12 -32.81 45.60
CA SER A 116 1.99 -33.68 45.29
C SER A 116 1.58 -34.52 46.51
N LEU A 117 0.28 -34.57 46.80
CA LEU A 117 -0.29 -35.43 47.83
C LEU A 117 -0.39 -36.87 47.33
N THR A 118 -0.53 -37.82 48.24
CA THR A 118 -0.78 -39.22 47.93
C THR A 118 -2.08 -39.67 48.59
N PHE A 119 -2.87 -40.45 47.88
CA PHE A 119 -4.10 -41.06 48.38
C PHE A 119 -4.01 -42.57 48.22
N ASP A 120 -3.90 -43.28 49.33
CA ASP A 120 -3.83 -44.75 49.41
C ASP A 120 -5.09 -45.38 50.01
N GLY A 121 -6.11 -44.56 50.30
CA GLY A 121 -7.37 -44.98 50.94
C GLY A 121 -7.34 -45.03 52.47
N GLN A 122 -6.24 -44.65 53.15
CA GLN A 122 -6.20 -44.62 54.62
C GLN A 122 -7.02 -43.48 55.25
N THR A 123 -7.13 -42.35 54.54
CA THR A 123 -8.00 -41.23 54.93
C THR A 123 -9.27 -41.26 54.10
N SER A 124 -10.36 -40.65 54.58
CA SER A 124 -11.58 -40.61 53.78
C SER A 124 -11.38 -39.76 52.52
N TRP A 125 -12.01 -40.16 51.42
CA TRP A 125 -12.00 -39.42 50.16
C TRP A 125 -12.37 -37.94 50.35
N THR A 126 -13.36 -37.63 51.18
CA THR A 126 -13.80 -36.25 51.48
C THR A 126 -12.71 -35.38 52.14
N VAL A 127 -11.91 -35.97 53.04
CA VAL A 127 -10.79 -35.27 53.69
C VAL A 127 -9.67 -35.04 52.69
N PHE A 128 -9.34 -36.06 51.89
CA PHE A 128 -8.35 -35.92 50.82
C PHE A 128 -8.77 -34.88 49.78
N LYS A 129 -10.01 -34.92 49.28
CA LYS A 129 -10.56 -33.97 48.31
C LYS A 129 -10.45 -32.53 48.82
N THR A 130 -10.77 -32.29 50.09
CA THR A 130 -10.63 -30.96 50.71
C THR A 130 -9.16 -30.49 50.72
N GLN A 131 -8.22 -31.36 51.11
CA GLN A 131 -6.78 -31.02 51.11
C GLN A 131 -6.26 -30.80 49.68
N PHE A 132 -6.69 -31.63 48.74
CA PHE A 132 -6.36 -31.52 47.33
C PHE A 132 -6.90 -30.23 46.71
N ASP A 133 -8.11 -29.81 47.08
CA ASP A 133 -8.71 -28.54 46.63
C ASP A 133 -7.95 -27.33 47.17
N VAL A 134 -7.50 -27.37 48.42
CA VAL A 134 -6.65 -26.32 49.00
C VAL A 134 -5.32 -26.24 48.25
N VAL A 135 -4.64 -27.37 48.03
CA VAL A 135 -3.35 -27.42 47.32
C VAL A 135 -3.50 -26.99 45.86
N SER A 136 -4.54 -27.46 45.18
CA SER A 136 -4.79 -27.12 43.77
C SER A 136 -5.15 -25.64 43.59
N SER A 137 -5.88 -25.05 44.53
CA SER A 137 -6.17 -23.61 44.55
C SER A 137 -4.91 -22.78 44.83
N ALA A 138 -4.08 -23.21 45.78
CA ALA A 138 -2.80 -22.54 46.08
C ALA A 138 -1.82 -22.58 44.91
N ASN A 139 -1.81 -23.68 44.14
CA ASN A 139 -0.97 -23.84 42.95
C ASN A 139 -1.63 -23.32 41.65
N GLY A 140 -2.84 -22.75 41.70
CA GLY A 140 -3.55 -22.24 40.53
C GLY A 140 -3.86 -23.29 39.46
N TRP A 141 -4.06 -24.55 39.85
CA TRP A 141 -4.31 -25.63 38.91
C TRP A 141 -5.69 -25.48 38.25
N ASN A 142 -5.72 -25.48 36.92
CA ASN A 142 -6.95 -25.63 36.14
C ASN A 142 -7.45 -27.09 36.19
N ASN A 143 -8.69 -27.34 35.77
CA ASN A 143 -9.33 -28.66 35.87
C ASN A 143 -8.54 -29.79 35.19
N ARG A 144 -7.84 -29.50 34.09
CA ARG A 144 -7.01 -30.50 33.39
C ARG A 144 -5.79 -30.91 34.22
N VAL A 145 -5.13 -29.93 34.85
CA VAL A 145 -4.01 -30.17 35.77
C VAL A 145 -4.50 -30.87 37.02
N LYS A 146 -5.66 -30.45 37.58
CA LYS A 146 -6.30 -31.12 38.72
C LYS A 146 -6.59 -32.60 38.43
N ALA A 147 -7.22 -32.92 37.29
CA ALA A 147 -7.50 -34.30 36.89
C ALA A 147 -6.21 -35.14 36.80
N SER A 148 -5.19 -34.62 36.12
CA SER A 148 -3.91 -35.30 35.95
C SER A 148 -3.19 -35.53 37.28
N GLN A 149 -3.18 -34.53 38.16
CA GLN A 149 -2.57 -34.63 39.49
C GLN A 149 -3.37 -35.55 40.41
N LEU A 150 -4.69 -35.56 40.32
CA LEU A 150 -5.54 -36.46 41.09
C LEU A 150 -5.22 -37.91 40.73
N VAL A 151 -5.21 -38.25 39.44
CA VAL A 151 -4.80 -39.57 38.94
C VAL A 151 -3.39 -39.92 39.43
N ALA A 152 -2.43 -38.99 39.33
CA ALA A 152 -1.06 -39.20 39.77
C ALA A 152 -0.91 -39.33 41.29
N SER A 153 -1.88 -38.90 42.08
CA SER A 153 -1.88 -38.98 43.54
C SER A 153 -2.38 -40.33 44.06
N LEU A 154 -3.20 -41.05 43.29
CA LEU A 154 -3.78 -42.34 43.69
C LEU A 154 -2.73 -43.45 43.79
N ARG A 155 -2.77 -44.23 44.85
CA ARG A 155 -1.89 -45.38 45.13
C ARG A 155 -2.70 -46.54 45.70
N GLY A 156 -2.16 -47.76 45.63
CA GLY A 156 -2.80 -48.93 46.23
C GLY A 156 -4.22 -49.17 45.72
N SER A 157 -5.13 -49.57 46.61
CA SER A 157 -6.54 -49.83 46.28
C SER A 157 -7.26 -48.61 45.70
N ALA A 158 -6.91 -47.40 46.14
CA ALA A 158 -7.52 -46.19 45.61
C ALA A 158 -7.20 -45.93 44.12
N ALA A 159 -6.11 -46.49 43.59
CA ALA A 159 -5.80 -46.42 42.16
C ALA A 159 -6.62 -47.41 41.32
N GLU A 160 -7.19 -48.47 41.93
CA GLU A 160 -7.95 -49.49 41.22
C GLU A 160 -9.29 -48.96 40.68
N VAL A 161 -9.84 -47.91 41.30
CA VAL A 161 -11.06 -47.22 40.83
C VAL A 161 -10.92 -46.69 39.38
N LEU A 162 -9.70 -46.49 38.90
CA LEU A 162 -9.43 -46.03 37.55
C LEU A 162 -9.53 -47.12 36.48
N GLN A 163 -9.54 -48.42 36.85
CA GLN A 163 -9.52 -49.53 35.87
C GLN A 163 -10.74 -49.55 34.95
N GLY A 164 -11.89 -49.01 35.40
CA GLY A 164 -13.12 -48.92 34.60
C GLY A 164 -13.23 -47.67 33.73
N ILE A 165 -12.29 -46.73 33.82
CA ILE A 165 -12.37 -45.42 33.16
C ILE A 165 -11.48 -45.43 31.91
N PRO A 166 -12.02 -45.09 30.72
CA PRO A 166 -11.21 -44.93 29.51
C PRO A 166 -10.13 -43.85 29.67
N SER A 167 -8.95 -44.07 29.11
CA SER A 167 -7.80 -43.16 29.28
C SER A 167 -8.05 -41.73 28.79
N ASP A 168 -8.87 -41.53 27.76
CA ASP A 168 -9.28 -40.23 27.24
C ASP A 168 -10.22 -39.47 28.19
N LYS A 169 -10.80 -40.16 29.18
CA LYS A 169 -11.66 -39.59 30.23
C LYS A 169 -10.91 -39.32 31.52
N LEU A 170 -9.68 -39.82 31.68
CA LEU A 170 -8.80 -39.52 32.83
C LEU A 170 -8.22 -38.09 32.81
N THR A 171 -8.64 -37.25 31.84
CA THR A 171 -8.38 -35.81 31.87
C THR A 171 -9.58 -34.99 32.34
N ASP A 172 -10.73 -35.63 32.54
CA ASP A 172 -11.95 -35.00 33.04
C ASP A 172 -12.06 -35.15 34.56
N LEU A 173 -11.95 -34.02 35.26
CA LEU A 173 -11.92 -34.00 36.72
C LEU A 173 -13.20 -34.60 37.33
N MET A 174 -14.36 -34.24 36.79
CA MET A 174 -15.65 -34.67 37.31
C MET A 174 -15.84 -36.19 37.19
N THR A 175 -15.42 -36.78 36.07
CA THR A 175 -15.45 -38.23 35.87
C THR A 175 -14.64 -38.98 36.93
N ILE A 176 -13.44 -38.48 37.25
CA ILE A 176 -12.56 -39.12 38.25
C ILE A 176 -13.11 -38.94 39.66
N GLU A 177 -13.59 -37.75 40.02
CA GLU A 177 -14.17 -37.48 41.34
C GLU A 177 -15.42 -38.33 41.60
N ASN A 178 -16.30 -38.44 40.60
CA ASN A 178 -17.52 -39.26 40.72
C ASN A 178 -17.19 -40.74 40.93
N ALA A 179 -16.11 -41.25 40.29
CA ALA A 179 -15.67 -42.61 40.49
C ALA A 179 -15.14 -42.85 41.91
N LEU A 180 -14.37 -41.89 42.45
CA LEU A 180 -13.83 -41.92 43.82
C LEU A 180 -14.89 -41.67 44.90
N GLU A 181 -16.01 -41.04 44.57
CA GLU A 181 -17.17 -40.86 45.45
C GLU A 181 -18.06 -42.12 45.53
N ALA A 182 -17.96 -43.02 44.55
CA ALA A 182 -18.80 -44.20 44.43
C ALA A 182 -18.21 -45.47 45.08
N ASP A 183 -16.96 -45.40 45.51
CA ASP A 183 -16.19 -46.48 46.16
C ASP A 183 -16.17 -46.31 47.70
#